data_AF-A0A967LNL8-F1
#
_entry.id   AF-A0A967LNL8-F1
#
_cell.length_a   1.000
_cell.length_b   1.000
_cell.length_c   1.000
_cell.angle_alpha   90.00
_cell.angle_beta   90.00
_cell.angle_gamma   90.00
#
_symmetry.space_group_name_H-M   'P 1'
#
loop_
_entity.id
_entity.type
_entity.pdbx_description
1 polymer ?
#
loop_
_entity_poly.entity_id
_entity_poly.type
_entity_poly.pdbx_seq_one_letter_code
_entity_poly.pdbx_strand_id
1 'polypeptide(L)'
;MARNGLSGALTPGRASPGATAMVALAALLIAGCGDDAADPLGPASPSSARVTPGATFDWSMPARFGFDEDGDGLLDYPRAAEQIRPAAWTVAFDACGIAADRYTWYVDRHPVARVETCTYEHRFAAEGGYDVAVHAVSTPGASVWAEERVTVQDWLIVSFGDSYASGEGVPEVPRASQALVRRVEALLRDLQEAQRQRELARSSLAEALERKGLAEDILENARQRRQAFLNACTIDEFTDIQQCAEFLAARALSFELYNDAKAHFDQAVQNANERLTDAIAAVEAARAAVAAAQNAIDNLRGAIEAARGEFEEPRWQAGFAPETWDHPACHRSANAAPARAALALEAADPRTSVTFVHLACSGAQMEGGRAPVEEQIRWADQLIGDREIDAVLLSIGGNDAGFADLAFGCAVQEPCFVDD
;
A
#
# COMPACT_ATOMS: atom_id res chain seq x y z
N MET A 1 -12.92 71.20 -21.99
CA MET A 1 -14.14 71.65 -21.29
C MET A 1 -14.47 70.59 -20.26
N ALA A 2 -14.60 70.76 -18.94
CA ALA A 2 -14.39 71.82 -17.95
C ALA A 2 -14.24 71.05 -16.60
N ARG A 3 -13.15 71.21 -15.83
CA ARG A 3 -13.04 71.99 -14.58
C ARG A 3 -14.23 71.91 -13.60
N ASN A 4 -13.96 71.40 -12.38
CA ASN A 4 -14.15 72.00 -11.04
C ASN A 4 -14.09 70.86 -9.99
N GLY A 5 -13.32 70.86 -8.88
CA GLY A 5 -12.61 71.92 -8.17
C GLY A 5 -13.44 72.44 -6.99
N LEU A 6 -13.09 72.06 -5.74
CA LEU A 6 -13.37 72.67 -4.41
C LEU A 6 -12.94 71.62 -3.34
N SER A 7 -11.87 71.70 -2.55
CA SER A 7 -11.16 72.76 -1.79
C SER A 7 -11.84 73.22 -0.49
N GLY A 8 -11.11 73.03 0.63
CA GLY A 8 -11.27 73.72 1.92
C GLY A 8 -11.30 72.75 3.12
N ALA A 9 -10.59 72.95 4.24
CA ALA A 9 -9.50 73.83 4.63
C ALA A 9 -8.97 73.32 5.99
N LEU A 10 -7.68 73.55 6.22
CA LEU A 10 -6.96 73.37 7.48
C LEU A 10 -7.33 74.46 8.51
N THR A 11 -7.28 74.13 9.80
CA THR A 11 -7.00 75.10 10.87
C THR A 11 -5.99 74.53 11.87
N PRO A 12 -4.97 75.32 12.31
CA PRO A 12 -3.89 74.88 13.20
C PRO A 12 -4.02 75.42 14.64
N GLY A 13 -3.20 74.86 15.54
CA GLY A 13 -2.89 75.41 16.88
C GLY A 13 -3.13 74.38 17.98
N ARG A 14 -2.24 74.14 18.96
CA ARG A 14 -1.21 75.01 19.53
C ARG A 14 -0.24 74.14 20.36
N ALA A 15 1.00 74.60 20.45
CA ALA A 15 2.12 73.98 21.15
C ALA A 15 1.98 73.97 22.69
N SER A 16 2.76 73.06 23.28
CA SER A 16 3.09 72.83 24.71
C SER A 16 3.80 74.04 25.37
N PRO A 17 4.04 74.06 26.71
CA PRO A 17 5.18 73.33 27.31
C PRO A 17 5.02 72.90 28.79
N GLY A 18 5.96 72.09 29.28
CA GLY A 18 6.22 71.82 30.72
C GLY A 18 6.37 70.32 31.01
N ALA A 19 7.52 69.70 30.78
CA ALA A 19 8.64 69.61 31.73
C ALA A 19 8.16 69.30 33.17
N THR A 20 8.43 68.10 33.68
CA THR A 20 9.38 67.84 34.78
C THR A 20 9.47 66.32 35.01
N ALA A 21 10.69 65.78 34.94
CA ALA A 21 11.01 64.43 35.37
C ALA A 21 11.02 64.35 36.90
N MET A 22 10.46 63.30 37.50
CA MET A 22 10.92 62.84 38.81
C MET A 22 10.76 61.32 38.93
N VAL A 23 11.90 60.65 38.91
CA VAL A 23 12.10 59.28 39.38
C VAL A 23 12.00 59.33 40.90
N ALA A 24 11.06 58.60 41.49
CA ALA A 24 10.98 58.38 42.93
C ALA A 24 10.92 56.87 43.19
N LEU A 25 12.09 56.32 43.51
CA LEU A 25 12.29 54.99 44.08
C LEU A 25 11.90 55.06 45.56
N ALA A 26 10.82 54.41 45.95
CA ALA A 26 10.44 54.27 47.36
C ALA A 26 10.45 52.79 47.74
N ALA A 27 11.57 52.37 48.35
CA ALA A 27 11.65 51.14 49.11
C ALA A 27 10.90 51.33 50.43
N LEU A 28 9.90 50.47 50.71
CA LEU A 28 9.29 50.36 52.02
C LEU A 28 9.43 48.92 52.51
N LEU A 29 10.43 48.71 53.37
CA LEU A 29 10.51 47.56 54.27
C LEU A 29 9.64 47.88 55.49
N ILE A 30 8.58 47.10 55.70
CA ILE A 30 7.95 46.98 57.02
C ILE A 30 7.94 45.49 57.37
N ALA A 31 8.82 45.14 58.31
CA ALA A 31 8.70 43.92 59.09
C ALA A 31 7.71 44.18 60.24
N GLY A 32 6.78 43.27 60.44
CA GLY A 32 5.86 43.26 61.56
C GLY A 32 4.99 42.01 61.56
N CYS A 33 5.31 41.07 62.46
CA CYS A 33 4.60 39.82 62.72
C CYS A 33 3.17 40.05 63.25
N GLY A 34 2.29 39.07 63.02
CA GLY A 34 0.97 38.96 63.65
C GLY A 34 0.18 37.75 63.16
N ASP A 35 0.41 36.64 63.84
CA ASP A 35 -0.33 35.37 64.03
C ASP A 35 -1.68 35.08 63.32
N ASP A 36 -1.75 33.84 62.83
CA ASP A 36 -2.86 32.88 62.90
C ASP A 36 -4.28 33.34 62.56
N ALA A 37 -4.68 33.06 61.31
CA ALA A 37 -6.04 32.63 61.01
C ALA A 37 -5.97 31.46 60.03
N ALA A 38 -6.06 30.25 60.56
CA ALA A 38 -6.34 29.05 59.79
C ALA A 38 -7.76 29.17 59.19
N ASP A 39 -7.85 29.17 57.86
CA ASP A 39 -9.10 29.00 57.14
C ASP A 39 -9.28 27.50 56.84
N PRO A 40 -10.28 26.81 57.42
CA PRO A 40 -10.54 25.41 57.17
C PRO A 40 -11.57 25.24 56.05
N LEU A 41 -11.23 24.37 55.09
CA LEU A 41 -12.10 23.75 54.05
C LEU A 41 -12.17 24.43 52.68
N GLY A 42 -11.15 24.14 51.85
CA GLY A 42 -11.20 24.15 50.39
C GLY A 42 -9.90 23.58 49.80
N PRO A 43 -9.90 22.83 48.67
CA PRO A 43 -8.65 22.42 48.04
C PRO A 43 -7.89 23.67 47.58
N ALA A 44 -6.75 23.93 48.21
CA ALA A 44 -5.88 25.06 47.90
C ALA A 44 -5.49 25.06 46.41
N SER A 45 -5.60 26.20 45.75
CA SER A 45 -5.20 26.43 44.36
C SER A 45 -3.79 25.90 44.06
N PRO A 46 -3.52 25.33 42.87
CA PRO A 46 -2.17 24.90 42.51
C PRO A 46 -1.27 26.13 42.34
N SER A 47 -0.15 26.14 43.06
CA SER A 47 1.03 26.93 42.73
C SER A 47 2.06 25.97 42.12
N SER A 48 2.89 26.48 41.22
CA SER A 48 3.98 25.77 40.54
C SER A 48 5.03 25.11 41.47
N ALA A 49 4.86 25.23 42.80
CA ALA A 49 5.73 24.65 43.82
C ALA A 49 5.34 23.22 44.24
N ARG A 50 4.32 22.59 43.63
CA ARG A 50 3.80 21.27 44.05
C ARG A 50 3.99 20.13 43.05
N VAL A 51 4.68 20.34 41.93
CA VAL A 51 5.02 19.25 40.99
C VAL A 51 6.16 18.42 41.60
N THR A 52 5.95 17.11 41.76
CA THR A 52 7.06 16.21 42.11
C THR A 52 7.94 16.08 40.87
N PRO A 53 9.25 16.36 40.94
CA PRO A 53 10.13 16.20 39.78
C PRO A 53 10.02 14.79 39.20
N GLY A 54 9.64 14.68 37.92
CA GLY A 54 9.55 13.41 37.18
C GLY A 54 8.16 12.76 37.09
N ALA A 55 7.14 13.28 37.77
CA ALA A 55 5.77 12.81 37.54
C ALA A 55 5.19 13.45 36.27
N THR A 56 4.77 12.62 35.32
CA THR A 56 4.19 13.02 34.03
C THR A 56 2.94 12.19 33.75
N PHE A 57 2.12 12.67 32.83
CA PHE A 57 1.02 11.91 32.24
C PHE A 57 1.14 12.02 30.72
N ASP A 58 0.71 10.98 30.00
CA ASP A 58 0.61 11.02 28.55
C ASP A 58 -0.79 11.48 28.13
N TRP A 59 -0.89 11.93 26.88
CA TRP A 59 -2.15 12.34 26.30
C TRP A 59 -2.14 12.19 24.79
N SER A 60 -3.34 12.05 24.21
CA SER A 60 -3.54 11.94 22.77
C SER A 60 -4.88 12.51 22.35
N MET A 61 -5.00 12.87 21.08
CA MET A 61 -6.26 13.20 20.43
C MET A 61 -6.68 12.01 19.55
N PRO A 62 -7.97 11.63 19.55
CA PRO A 62 -8.45 10.62 18.62
C PRO A 62 -8.25 11.08 17.17
N ALA A 63 -7.74 10.20 16.32
CA ALA A 63 -7.61 10.50 14.90
C ALA A 63 -8.98 10.83 14.29
N ARG A 64 -8.99 11.74 13.32
CA ARG A 64 -10.24 12.21 12.67
C ARG A 64 -10.25 11.97 11.17
N PHE A 65 -9.16 11.47 10.62
CA PHE A 65 -9.02 11.08 9.22
C PHE A 65 -8.32 9.72 9.08
N GLY A 66 -8.65 8.94 8.05
CA GLY A 66 -8.02 7.63 7.83
C GLY A 66 -8.89 6.40 8.08
N PHE A 67 -10.19 6.57 8.30
CA PHE A 67 -11.10 5.47 8.60
C PHE A 67 -11.97 5.10 7.41
N ASP A 68 -12.29 3.81 7.33
CA ASP A 68 -13.33 3.21 6.50
C ASP A 68 -14.37 2.66 7.49
N GLU A 69 -15.35 3.48 7.83
CA GLU A 69 -16.34 3.20 8.89
C GLU A 69 -17.42 2.23 8.43
N ASP A 70 -17.76 2.23 7.14
CA ASP A 70 -18.78 1.34 6.57
C ASP A 70 -18.22 0.03 5.98
N GLY A 71 -16.89 -0.07 5.88
CA GLY A 71 -16.17 -1.27 5.46
C GLY A 71 -16.27 -1.53 3.96
N ASP A 72 -16.57 -0.51 3.14
CA ASP A 72 -16.72 -0.66 1.69
C ASP A 72 -15.37 -0.66 0.94
N GLY A 73 -14.27 -0.48 1.66
CA GLY A 73 -12.91 -0.43 1.13
C GLY A 73 -12.47 0.95 0.65
N LEU A 74 -13.25 2.00 0.95
CA LEU A 74 -12.96 3.39 0.66
C LEU A 74 -12.85 4.19 1.97
N LEU A 75 -11.93 5.16 2.02
CA LEU A 75 -11.72 6.00 3.20
C LEU A 75 -12.76 7.12 3.27
N ASP A 76 -13.48 7.21 4.38
CA ASP A 76 -14.54 8.16 4.59
C ASP A 76 -14.06 9.59 4.83
N TYR A 77 -14.37 10.48 3.88
CA TYR A 77 -14.20 11.91 4.07
C TYR A 77 -15.28 12.48 5.00
N PRO A 78 -14.98 13.51 5.81
CA PRO A 78 -15.99 14.18 6.62
C PRO A 78 -17.02 14.88 5.72
N ARG A 79 -18.30 14.59 5.92
CA ARG A 79 -19.42 15.12 5.11
C ARG A 79 -20.39 15.97 5.92
N ALA A 80 -20.43 15.78 7.24
CA ALA A 80 -21.34 16.49 8.12
C ALA A 80 -20.64 17.66 8.84
N ALA A 81 -21.43 18.69 9.15
CA ALA A 81 -20.93 19.85 9.90
C ALA A 81 -20.31 19.44 11.24
N GLU A 82 -20.82 18.45 11.96
CA GLU A 82 -20.21 17.98 13.24
C GLU A 82 -18.86 17.28 13.02
N GLN A 83 -18.66 16.60 11.88
CA GLN A 83 -17.37 15.99 11.55
C GLN A 83 -16.34 17.07 11.16
N ILE A 84 -16.78 18.16 10.53
CA ILE A 84 -15.87 19.25 10.12
C ILE A 84 -15.70 20.28 11.23
N ARG A 85 -16.71 20.48 12.08
CA ARG A 85 -16.78 21.47 13.15
C ARG A 85 -17.43 20.84 14.39
N PRO A 86 -16.69 20.01 15.13
CA PRO A 86 -17.23 19.41 16.34
C PRO A 86 -17.50 20.51 17.38
N ALA A 87 -18.54 20.33 18.20
CA ALA A 87 -18.82 21.28 19.29
C ALA A 87 -17.77 21.24 20.41
N ALA A 88 -16.94 20.19 20.46
CA ALA A 88 -15.85 20.02 21.40
C ALA A 88 -14.84 18.97 20.91
N TRP A 89 -13.58 19.11 21.29
CA TRP A 89 -12.47 18.22 20.95
C TRP A 89 -12.13 17.31 22.14
N THR A 90 -12.10 16.00 21.89
CA THR A 90 -11.78 15.00 22.91
C THR A 90 -10.26 14.84 23.03
N VAL A 91 -9.76 14.84 24.26
CA VAL A 91 -8.39 14.45 24.60
C VAL A 91 -8.44 13.30 25.59
N ALA A 92 -7.71 12.24 25.29
CA ALA A 92 -7.49 11.12 26.20
C ALA A 92 -6.23 11.39 27.02
N PHE A 93 -6.33 11.21 28.33
CA PHE A 93 -5.25 11.33 29.28
C PHE A 93 -4.93 9.99 29.93
N ASP A 94 -3.64 9.71 30.08
CA ASP A 94 -3.10 8.50 30.70
C ASP A 94 -2.08 8.88 31.79
N ALA A 95 -2.48 8.71 33.05
CA ALA A 95 -1.61 8.89 34.21
C ALA A 95 -1.19 7.54 34.83
N CYS A 96 -1.26 6.42 34.10
CA CYS A 96 -1.00 5.08 34.62
C CYS A 96 0.47 4.85 35.03
N GLY A 97 1.39 5.73 34.63
CA GLY A 97 2.75 5.80 35.18
C GLY A 97 2.81 6.23 36.65
N ILE A 98 1.72 6.79 37.21
CA ILE A 98 1.61 7.24 38.59
C ILE A 98 0.69 6.29 39.37
N ALA A 99 1.25 5.43 40.22
CA ALA A 99 0.45 4.48 41.00
C ALA A 99 -0.36 5.17 42.13
N ALA A 100 -1.66 5.31 41.93
CA ALA A 100 -2.60 5.87 42.91
C ALA A 100 -3.98 5.19 42.89
N ASP A 101 -4.71 5.34 44.00
CA ASP A 101 -6.08 4.83 44.14
C ASP A 101 -7.10 5.80 43.52
N ARG A 102 -6.70 7.05 43.31
CA ARG A 102 -7.59 8.13 42.88
C ARG A 102 -6.85 9.26 42.21
N TYR A 103 -7.43 9.79 41.15
CA TYR A 103 -6.89 10.85 40.30
C TYR A 103 -7.90 11.99 40.24
N THR A 104 -7.46 13.22 40.51
CA THR A 104 -8.27 14.43 40.32
C THR A 104 -7.65 15.26 39.22
N TRP A 105 -8.39 15.47 38.15
CA TRP A 105 -7.94 16.20 36.96
C TRP A 105 -8.39 17.66 37.05
N TYR A 106 -7.51 18.55 36.60
CA TYR A 106 -7.71 19.99 36.56
C TYR A 106 -7.40 20.51 35.15
N VAL A 107 -8.20 21.46 34.69
CA VAL A 107 -7.96 22.24 33.47
C VAL A 107 -7.98 23.70 33.87
N ASP A 108 -6.92 24.44 33.52
CA ASP A 108 -6.73 25.85 33.89
C ASP A 108 -7.00 26.08 35.38
N ARG A 109 -6.47 25.17 36.22
CA ARG A 109 -6.58 25.15 37.69
C ARG A 109 -7.99 24.87 38.24
N HIS A 110 -8.97 24.57 37.41
CA HIS A 110 -10.32 24.19 37.84
C HIS A 110 -10.47 22.67 37.84
N PRO A 111 -10.97 22.03 38.92
CA PRO A 111 -11.17 20.59 38.94
C PRO A 111 -12.27 20.19 37.95
N VAL A 112 -11.95 19.31 37.01
CA VAL A 112 -12.88 18.86 35.96
C VAL A 112 -13.37 17.44 36.17
N ALA A 113 -12.59 16.59 36.86
CA ALA A 113 -12.98 15.22 37.14
C ALA A 113 -12.27 14.65 38.37
N ARG A 114 -12.90 13.65 38.98
CA ARG A 114 -12.29 12.79 40.00
C ARG A 114 -12.63 11.35 39.65
N VAL A 115 -11.61 10.55 39.37
CA VAL A 115 -11.74 9.18 38.88
C VAL A 115 -10.88 8.22 39.70
N GLU A 116 -11.26 6.95 39.68
CA GLU A 116 -10.53 5.86 40.35
C GLU A 116 -9.61 5.11 39.36
N THR A 117 -9.76 5.34 38.06
CA THR A 117 -8.89 4.83 36.99
C THR A 117 -7.80 5.83 36.65
N CYS A 118 -6.65 5.33 36.20
CA CYS A 118 -5.53 6.19 35.77
C CYS A 118 -5.73 6.84 34.40
N THR A 119 -6.78 6.45 33.65
CA THR A 119 -7.18 7.08 32.38
C THR A 119 -8.41 7.96 32.55
N TYR A 120 -8.49 9.00 31.72
CA TYR A 120 -9.59 9.97 31.72
C TYR A 120 -9.71 10.63 30.35
N GLU A 121 -10.94 10.88 29.87
CA GLU A 121 -11.20 11.67 28.67
C GLU A 121 -11.84 13.01 29.03
N HIS A 122 -11.35 14.09 28.43
CA HIS A 122 -11.93 15.42 28.57
C HIS A 122 -12.35 15.96 27.21
N ARG A 123 -13.45 16.72 27.17
CA ARG A 123 -13.93 17.41 25.97
C ARG A 123 -13.71 18.91 26.13
N PHE A 124 -12.79 19.46 25.36
CA PHE A 124 -12.48 20.89 25.33
C PHE A 124 -13.43 21.60 24.37
N ALA A 125 -14.01 22.73 24.79
CA ALA A 125 -14.97 23.48 23.97
C ALA A 125 -14.32 24.31 22.85
N ALA A 126 -12.99 24.42 22.83
CA ALA A 126 -12.21 25.14 21.84
C ALA A 126 -10.85 24.45 21.62
N GLU A 127 -10.24 24.70 20.48
CA GLU A 127 -8.82 24.42 20.25
C GLU A 127 -7.96 25.45 20.99
N GLY A 128 -6.71 25.10 21.30
CA GLY A 128 -5.77 25.99 21.97
C GLY A 128 -4.93 25.30 23.06
N GLY A 129 -4.13 26.12 23.75
CA GLY A 129 -3.25 25.63 24.82
C GLY A 129 -3.87 25.75 26.20
N TYR A 130 -3.95 24.63 26.92
CA TYR A 130 -4.54 24.49 28.25
C TYR A 130 -3.50 24.05 29.27
N ASP A 131 -3.60 24.55 30.50
CA ASP A 131 -2.78 24.05 31.61
C ASP A 131 -3.52 22.88 32.27
N VAL A 132 -3.04 21.65 32.06
CA VAL A 132 -3.67 20.43 32.56
C VAL A 132 -2.85 19.84 33.68
N ALA A 133 -3.49 19.50 34.79
CA ALA A 133 -2.84 18.87 35.93
C ALA A 133 -3.63 17.69 36.47
N VAL A 134 -2.92 16.71 37.03
CA VAL A 134 -3.50 15.58 37.75
C VAL A 134 -2.94 15.50 39.16
N HIS A 135 -3.82 15.37 40.14
CA HIS A 135 -3.50 15.07 41.53
C HIS A 135 -3.83 13.62 41.84
N ALA A 136 -2.80 12.79 41.96
CA ALA A 136 -2.89 11.36 42.24
C ALA A 136 -2.67 11.10 43.73
N VAL A 137 -3.54 10.30 44.37
CA VAL A 137 -3.51 10.03 45.82
C VAL A 137 -3.61 8.53 46.10
N SER A 138 -2.70 8.00 46.93
CA SER A 138 -2.70 6.61 47.41
C SER A 138 -3.01 6.53 48.91
N THR A 139 -3.64 5.45 49.38
CA THR A 139 -4.16 5.31 50.75
C THR A 139 -3.73 3.99 51.41
N PRO A 140 -3.07 4.02 52.59
CA PRO A 140 -2.51 5.19 53.26
C PRO A 140 -1.23 5.62 52.53
N GLY A 141 -1.07 6.90 52.17
CA GLY A 141 0.13 7.23 51.40
C GLY A 141 0.27 8.65 50.88
N ALA A 142 1.23 8.75 49.96
CA ALA A 142 1.70 9.95 49.29
C ALA A 142 0.67 10.48 48.29
N SER A 143 0.77 11.77 47.99
CA SER A 143 0.08 12.38 46.86
C SER A 143 1.06 13.02 45.91
N VAL A 144 0.83 12.86 44.61
CA VAL A 144 1.71 13.33 43.54
C VAL A 144 0.92 14.25 42.61
N TRP A 145 1.57 15.32 42.15
CA TRP A 145 1.05 16.16 41.08
C TRP A 145 1.91 15.99 39.83
N ALA A 146 1.25 15.92 38.68
CA ALA A 146 1.84 16.10 37.36
C ALA A 146 1.07 17.21 36.64
N GLU A 147 1.77 18.06 35.91
CA GLU A 147 1.22 19.22 35.19
C GLU A 147 1.95 19.35 33.85
N GLU A 148 1.17 19.56 32.78
CA GLU A 148 1.68 19.74 31.42
C GLU A 148 0.80 20.76 30.67
N ARG A 149 1.42 21.49 29.74
CA ARG A 149 0.68 22.34 28.81
C ARG A 149 0.21 21.51 27.62
N VAL A 150 -1.09 21.26 27.55
CA VAL A 150 -1.73 20.45 26.51
C VAL A 150 -2.20 21.36 25.38
N THR A 151 -1.84 21.05 24.14
CA THR A 151 -2.28 21.81 22.96
C THR A 151 -3.33 21.01 22.22
N VAL A 152 -4.58 21.44 22.32
CA VAL A 152 -5.69 20.86 21.58
C VAL A 152 -5.66 21.44 20.17
N GLN A 153 -5.29 20.60 19.20
CA GLN A 153 -5.19 20.99 17.79
C GLN A 153 -5.71 19.88 16.88
N ASP A 154 -6.65 20.27 16.03
CA ASP A 154 -7.18 19.51 14.92
C ASP A 154 -6.96 20.33 13.64
N TRP A 155 -6.06 19.89 12.77
CA TRP A 155 -5.72 20.63 11.56
C TRP A 155 -6.83 20.51 10.51
N LEU A 156 -7.49 21.61 10.17
CA LEU A 156 -8.43 21.67 9.05
C LEU A 156 -7.68 21.94 7.75
N ILE A 157 -7.56 20.91 6.91
CA ILE A 157 -6.90 20.98 5.61
C ILE A 157 -7.94 20.83 4.51
N VAL A 158 -7.92 21.76 3.54
CA VAL A 158 -8.85 21.76 2.41
C VAL A 158 -8.11 21.58 1.10
N SER A 159 -8.56 20.65 0.26
CA SER A 159 -7.96 20.38 -1.05
C SER A 159 -8.90 20.79 -2.19
N PHE A 160 -8.43 21.69 -3.04
CA PHE A 160 -9.07 22.14 -4.28
C PHE A 160 -8.24 21.70 -5.50
N GLY A 161 -8.90 21.62 -6.65
CA GLY A 161 -8.18 21.43 -7.91
C GLY A 161 -8.88 20.57 -8.94
N ASP A 162 -8.08 20.13 -9.90
CA ASP A 162 -8.47 19.28 -11.02
C ASP A 162 -8.27 17.77 -10.76
N SER A 163 -8.20 16.99 -11.84
CA SER A 163 -8.02 15.54 -11.84
C SER A 163 -6.72 15.09 -11.16
N TYR A 164 -5.69 15.94 -11.11
CA TYR A 164 -4.44 15.64 -10.42
C TYR A 164 -4.62 15.70 -8.89
N ALA A 165 -5.26 16.78 -8.40
CA ALA A 165 -5.55 16.92 -6.98
C ALA A 165 -6.62 15.93 -6.51
N SER A 166 -7.62 15.60 -7.35
CA SER A 166 -8.67 14.65 -6.99
C SER A 166 -8.18 13.20 -6.91
N GLY A 167 -7.17 12.85 -7.71
CA GLY A 167 -6.66 11.48 -7.79
C GLY A 167 -7.39 10.62 -8.82
N GLU A 168 -7.80 11.21 -9.94
CA GLU A 168 -8.40 10.47 -11.06
C GLU A 168 -7.54 9.28 -11.51
N GLY A 169 -6.22 9.46 -11.57
CA GLY A 169 -5.30 8.40 -11.99
C GLY A 169 -5.02 7.34 -10.92
N VAL A 170 -5.47 7.54 -9.67
CA VAL A 170 -5.14 6.70 -8.51
C VAL A 170 -6.39 6.38 -7.70
N PRO A 171 -7.39 5.64 -8.24
CA PRO A 171 -8.54 5.19 -7.46
C PRO A 171 -8.14 4.42 -6.20
N GLU A 172 -9.01 4.41 -5.19
CA GLU A 172 -8.80 3.65 -3.95
C GLU A 172 -8.92 2.15 -4.20
N VAL A 173 -9.87 1.76 -5.03
CA VAL A 173 -9.96 0.42 -5.58
C VAL A 173 -9.46 0.46 -7.02
N PRO A 174 -8.26 -0.06 -7.30
CA PRO A 174 -7.69 0.00 -8.63
C PRO A 174 -8.47 -0.88 -9.61
N ARG A 175 -8.56 -0.41 -10.86
CA ARG A 175 -9.04 -1.26 -11.96
C ARG A 175 -8.13 -2.49 -12.03
N ALA A 176 -8.72 -3.69 -11.99
CA ALA A 176 -7.96 -4.95 -11.94
C ALA A 176 -7.05 -5.22 -13.15
N SER A 177 -6.97 -4.32 -14.14
CA SER A 177 -6.07 -4.43 -15.29
C SER A 177 -4.60 -4.58 -14.88
N GLN A 178 -4.11 -3.92 -13.81
CA GLN A 178 -2.70 -4.09 -13.40
C GLN A 178 -2.40 -5.46 -12.78
N ALA A 179 -3.33 -6.01 -12.01
CA ALA A 179 -3.21 -7.37 -11.47
C ALA A 179 -3.37 -8.43 -12.58
N LEU A 180 -4.28 -8.18 -13.52
CA LEU A 180 -4.43 -8.98 -14.74
C LEU A 180 -3.17 -8.94 -15.61
N VAL A 181 -2.58 -7.76 -15.87
CA VAL A 181 -1.35 -7.61 -16.67
C VAL A 181 -0.19 -8.41 -16.07
N ARG A 182 0.05 -8.31 -14.75
CA ARG A 182 1.08 -9.12 -14.07
C ARG A 182 0.83 -10.63 -14.20
N ARG A 183 -0.43 -11.07 -14.14
CA ARG A 183 -0.80 -12.47 -14.35
C ARG A 183 -0.60 -12.90 -15.81
N VAL A 184 -0.97 -12.06 -16.78
CA VAL A 184 -0.76 -12.31 -18.22
C VAL A 184 0.73 -12.48 -18.54
N GLU A 185 1.60 -11.65 -17.97
CA GLU A 185 3.06 -11.80 -18.13
C GLU A 185 3.59 -13.12 -17.57
N ALA A 186 3.08 -13.59 -16.43
CA ALA A 186 3.44 -14.88 -15.87
C ALA A 186 2.97 -16.04 -16.77
N LEU A 187 1.74 -15.96 -17.28
CA LEU A 187 1.17 -16.98 -18.19
C LEU A 187 1.95 -17.06 -19.51
N LEU A 188 2.40 -15.92 -20.05
CA LEU A 188 3.23 -15.91 -21.25
C LEU A 188 4.55 -16.65 -21.03
N ARG A 189 5.19 -16.47 -19.86
CA ARG A 189 6.42 -17.20 -19.51
C ARG A 189 6.16 -18.70 -19.35
N ASP A 190 5.08 -19.08 -18.66
CA ASP A 190 4.70 -20.48 -18.47
C ASP A 190 4.42 -21.17 -19.83
N LEU A 191 3.72 -20.48 -20.73
CA LEU A 191 3.42 -20.99 -22.06
C LEU A 191 4.69 -21.17 -22.92
N GLN A 192 5.60 -20.19 -22.88
CA GLN A 192 6.88 -20.26 -23.58
C GLN A 192 7.74 -21.43 -23.08
N GLU A 193 7.80 -21.64 -21.77
CA GLU A 193 8.53 -22.76 -21.19
C GLU A 193 7.89 -24.10 -21.55
N ALA A 194 6.56 -24.21 -21.50
CA ALA A 194 5.83 -25.41 -21.93
C ALA A 194 6.07 -25.72 -23.43
N GLN A 195 6.10 -24.71 -24.29
CA GLN A 195 6.45 -24.87 -25.71
C GLN A 195 7.87 -25.39 -25.89
N ARG A 196 8.84 -24.84 -25.16
CA ARG A 196 10.25 -25.27 -25.20
C ARG A 196 10.41 -26.73 -24.77
N GLN A 197 9.78 -27.12 -23.66
CA GLN A 197 9.80 -28.50 -23.15
C GLN A 197 9.18 -29.48 -24.14
N ARG A 198 8.08 -29.09 -24.80
CA ARG A 198 7.42 -29.91 -25.82
C ARG A 198 8.34 -30.17 -27.02
N GLU A 199 9.06 -29.15 -27.50
CA GLU A 199 9.94 -29.29 -28.66
C GLU A 199 11.16 -30.18 -28.33
N LEU A 200 11.75 -30.00 -27.14
CA LEU A 200 12.84 -30.86 -26.66
C LEU A 200 12.39 -32.33 -26.54
N ALA A 201 11.22 -32.57 -25.94
CA ALA A 201 10.66 -33.91 -25.82
C ALA A 201 10.36 -34.53 -27.19
N ARG A 202 9.84 -33.74 -28.13
CA ARG A 202 9.59 -34.19 -29.51
C ARG A 202 10.88 -34.62 -30.21
N SER A 203 11.94 -33.83 -30.11
CA SER A 203 13.24 -34.15 -30.69
C SER A 203 13.83 -35.41 -30.06
N SER A 204 13.81 -35.51 -28.73
CA SER A 204 14.32 -36.67 -27.98
C SER A 204 13.57 -37.96 -28.34
N LEU A 205 12.24 -37.89 -28.48
CA LEU A 205 11.42 -39.03 -28.89
C LEU A 205 11.70 -39.45 -30.34
N ALA A 206 11.88 -38.49 -31.25
CA ALA A 206 12.22 -38.79 -32.64
C ALA A 206 13.56 -39.53 -32.76
N GLU A 207 14.58 -39.06 -32.04
CA GLU A 207 15.90 -39.71 -31.99
C GLU A 207 15.81 -41.11 -31.36
N ALA A 208 15.05 -41.27 -30.28
CA ALA A 208 14.86 -42.57 -29.65
C ALA A 208 14.17 -43.59 -30.58
N LEU A 209 13.16 -43.16 -31.36
CA LEU A 209 12.48 -44.02 -32.34
C LEU A 209 13.41 -44.43 -33.48
N GLU A 210 14.27 -43.54 -33.96
CA GLU A 210 15.28 -43.84 -34.97
C GLU A 210 16.30 -44.85 -34.44
N ARG A 211 16.85 -44.62 -33.24
CA ARG A 211 17.80 -45.54 -32.57
C ARG A 211 17.17 -46.92 -32.32
N LYS A 212 15.88 -46.97 -31.98
CA LYS A 212 15.12 -48.21 -31.81
C LYS A 212 15.04 -48.98 -33.13
N GLY A 213 14.66 -48.33 -34.23
CA GLY A 213 14.59 -48.98 -35.55
C GLY A 213 15.95 -49.58 -35.95
N LEU A 214 17.04 -48.83 -35.76
CA LEU A 214 18.40 -49.33 -35.96
C LEU A 214 18.75 -50.53 -35.04
N ALA A 215 18.18 -50.61 -33.84
CA ALA A 215 18.45 -51.70 -32.91
C ALA A 215 17.72 -52.98 -33.33
N GLU A 216 16.47 -52.85 -33.78
CA GLU A 216 15.66 -53.95 -34.31
C GLU A 216 16.35 -54.59 -35.53
N ASP A 217 16.88 -53.79 -36.45
CA ASP A 217 17.63 -54.27 -37.61
C ASP A 217 18.93 -55.01 -37.24
N ILE A 218 19.69 -54.48 -36.27
CA ILE A 218 20.92 -55.13 -35.80
C ILE A 218 20.59 -56.47 -35.13
N LEU A 219 19.57 -56.49 -34.27
CA LEU A 219 19.18 -57.70 -33.54
C LEU A 219 18.66 -58.78 -34.48
N GLU A 220 17.87 -58.41 -35.48
CA GLU A 220 17.36 -59.34 -36.49
C GLU A 220 18.50 -59.95 -37.31
N ASN A 221 19.44 -59.14 -37.78
CA ASN A 221 20.65 -59.64 -38.46
C ASN A 221 21.47 -60.58 -37.56
N ALA A 222 21.65 -60.24 -36.28
CA ALA A 222 22.38 -61.07 -35.33
C ALA A 222 21.68 -62.41 -35.07
N ARG A 223 20.34 -62.41 -34.96
CA ARG A 223 19.52 -63.63 -34.84
C ARG A 223 19.65 -64.51 -36.07
N GLN A 224 19.56 -63.96 -37.26
CA GLN A 224 19.70 -64.71 -38.51
C GLN A 224 21.08 -65.38 -38.61
N ARG A 225 22.16 -64.66 -38.28
CA ARG A 225 23.51 -65.23 -38.24
C ARG A 225 23.64 -66.36 -37.22
N ARG A 226 23.10 -66.18 -36.01
CA ARG A 226 23.07 -67.22 -34.98
C ARG A 226 22.27 -68.44 -35.43
N GLN A 227 21.10 -68.25 -36.04
CA GLN A 227 20.26 -69.35 -36.51
C GLN A 227 20.91 -70.09 -37.68
N ALA A 228 21.57 -69.38 -38.61
CA ALA A 228 22.34 -69.99 -39.68
C ALA A 228 23.49 -70.86 -39.13
N PHE A 229 24.16 -70.39 -38.07
CA PHE A 229 25.17 -71.19 -37.36
C PHE A 229 24.56 -72.43 -36.69
N LEU A 230 23.46 -72.29 -35.94
CA LEU A 230 22.80 -73.42 -35.27
C LEU A 230 22.23 -74.45 -36.27
N ASN A 231 21.67 -74.00 -37.38
CA ASN A 231 21.16 -74.87 -38.44
C ASN A 231 22.29 -75.58 -39.20
N ALA A 232 23.48 -74.99 -39.27
CA ALA A 232 24.66 -75.69 -39.77
C ALA A 232 25.16 -76.77 -38.80
N CYS A 233 24.66 -76.81 -37.56
CA CYS A 233 25.11 -77.71 -36.49
C CYS A 233 23.94 -78.51 -35.89
N THR A 234 23.12 -79.18 -36.70
CA THR A 234 22.04 -80.05 -36.19
C THR A 234 22.58 -81.42 -35.75
N ILE A 235 22.15 -81.89 -34.57
CA ILE A 235 22.55 -83.17 -33.97
C ILE A 235 22.21 -84.39 -34.86
N ASP A 236 21.18 -84.29 -35.71
CA ASP A 236 20.74 -85.39 -36.57
C ASP A 236 21.66 -85.66 -37.78
N GLU A 237 22.55 -84.73 -38.14
CA GLU A 237 23.50 -84.90 -39.25
C GLU A 237 24.85 -85.50 -38.81
N PHE A 238 25.09 -85.65 -37.51
CA PHE A 238 26.36 -86.13 -36.98
C PHE A 238 26.16 -87.38 -36.14
N THR A 239 26.36 -88.54 -36.76
CA THR A 239 26.41 -89.83 -36.05
C THR A 239 27.70 -90.03 -35.25
N ASP A 240 28.69 -89.14 -35.39
CA ASP A 240 29.99 -89.19 -34.74
C ASP A 240 30.58 -87.78 -34.50
N ILE A 241 31.23 -87.60 -33.34
CA ILE A 241 31.97 -86.38 -32.94
C ILE A 241 33.04 -86.01 -33.97
N GLN A 242 33.62 -87.00 -34.64
CA GLN A 242 34.68 -86.80 -35.64
C GLN A 242 34.16 -86.13 -36.92
N GLN A 243 32.93 -86.46 -37.36
CA GLN A 243 32.28 -85.84 -38.52
C GLN A 243 31.92 -84.37 -38.26
N CYS A 244 31.52 -84.04 -37.03
CA CYS A 244 31.28 -82.66 -36.62
C CYS A 244 32.58 -81.84 -36.63
N ALA A 245 33.68 -82.41 -36.11
CA ALA A 245 35.00 -81.77 -36.13
C ALA A 245 35.54 -81.55 -37.56
N GLU A 246 35.38 -82.52 -38.46
CA GLU A 246 35.78 -82.40 -39.87
C GLU A 246 34.92 -81.39 -40.64
N PHE A 247 33.62 -81.33 -40.38
CA PHE A 247 32.72 -80.34 -40.99
C PHE A 247 33.02 -78.91 -40.51
N LEU A 248 33.26 -78.73 -39.20
CA LEU A 248 33.70 -77.46 -38.64
C LEU A 248 35.06 -77.05 -39.22
N ALA A 249 35.99 -77.99 -39.40
CA ALA A 249 37.28 -77.73 -40.05
C ALA A 249 37.13 -77.41 -41.55
N ALA A 250 36.27 -78.12 -42.29
CA ALA A 250 36.02 -77.91 -43.71
C ALA A 250 35.30 -76.59 -44.02
N ARG A 251 34.54 -76.05 -43.06
CA ARG A 251 33.90 -74.73 -43.14
C ARG A 251 34.66 -73.63 -42.37
N ALA A 252 35.85 -73.93 -41.85
CA ALA A 252 36.68 -73.03 -41.04
C ALA A 252 35.96 -72.41 -39.81
N LEU A 253 34.98 -73.11 -39.25
CA LEU A 253 34.22 -72.70 -38.07
C LEU A 253 34.98 -73.14 -36.80
N SER A 254 35.87 -72.31 -36.27
CA SER A 254 36.64 -72.60 -35.05
C SER A 254 35.84 -72.33 -33.76
N PHE A 255 36.23 -72.93 -32.64
CA PHE A 255 35.70 -72.56 -31.30
C PHE A 255 35.92 -71.08 -30.98
N GLU A 256 36.99 -70.50 -31.52
CA GLU A 256 37.29 -69.06 -31.44
C GLU A 256 36.24 -68.23 -32.19
N LEU A 257 35.84 -68.66 -33.40
CA LEU A 257 34.75 -68.02 -34.17
C LEU A 257 33.39 -68.10 -33.46
N TYR A 258 33.11 -69.20 -32.75
CA TYR A 258 31.89 -69.31 -31.92
C TYR A 258 31.91 -68.32 -30.75
N ASN A 259 33.02 -68.25 -30.01
CA ASN A 259 33.15 -67.32 -28.89
C ASN A 259 33.10 -65.86 -29.36
N ASP A 260 33.66 -65.55 -30.52
CA ASP A 260 33.60 -64.23 -31.15
C ASP A 260 32.16 -63.89 -31.56
N ALA A 261 31.44 -64.82 -32.22
CA ALA A 261 30.03 -64.65 -32.55
C ALA A 261 29.13 -64.48 -31.30
N LYS A 262 29.43 -65.21 -30.22
CA LYS A 262 28.75 -65.06 -28.93
C LYS A 262 29.04 -63.69 -28.31
N ALA A 263 30.29 -63.25 -28.30
CA ALA A 263 30.68 -61.93 -27.78
C ALA A 263 30.01 -60.81 -28.57
N HIS A 264 29.95 -60.91 -29.89
CA HIS A 264 29.22 -59.98 -30.76
C HIS A 264 27.71 -59.97 -30.48
N PHE A 265 27.10 -61.13 -30.23
CA PHE A 265 25.69 -61.21 -29.84
C PHE A 265 25.43 -60.57 -28.46
N ASP A 266 26.27 -60.86 -27.46
CA ASP A 266 26.15 -60.28 -26.13
C ASP A 266 26.32 -58.75 -26.17
N GLN A 267 27.27 -58.25 -26.97
CA GLN A 267 27.44 -56.81 -27.21
C GLN A 267 26.21 -56.19 -27.91
N ALA A 268 25.62 -56.88 -28.89
CA ALA A 268 24.41 -56.41 -29.56
C ALA A 268 23.22 -56.32 -28.59
N VAL A 269 23.10 -57.27 -27.65
CA VAL A 269 22.08 -57.24 -26.60
C VAL A 269 22.34 -56.09 -25.61
N GLN A 270 23.60 -55.86 -25.20
CA GLN A 270 23.95 -54.71 -24.36
C GLN A 270 23.60 -53.39 -25.04
N ASN A 271 24.00 -53.19 -26.30
CA ASN A 271 23.66 -52.00 -27.07
C ASN A 271 22.14 -51.82 -27.22
N ALA A 272 21.38 -52.91 -27.37
CA ALA A 272 19.92 -52.85 -27.43
C ALA A 272 19.30 -52.43 -26.08
N ASN A 273 19.84 -52.91 -24.96
CA ASN A 273 19.40 -52.52 -23.62
C ASN A 273 19.71 -51.04 -23.32
N GLU A 274 20.85 -50.52 -23.75
CA GLU A 274 21.20 -49.10 -23.64
C GLU A 274 20.19 -48.24 -24.43
N ARG A 275 19.89 -48.61 -25.68
CA ARG A 275 18.89 -47.90 -26.50
C ARG A 275 17.48 -47.98 -25.94
N LEU A 276 17.12 -49.10 -25.31
CA LEU A 276 15.84 -49.23 -24.59
C LEU A 276 15.78 -48.29 -23.38
N THR A 277 16.89 -48.15 -22.66
CA THR A 277 17.02 -47.21 -21.53
C THR A 277 16.86 -45.77 -22.01
N ASP A 278 17.51 -45.40 -23.12
CA ASP A 278 17.34 -44.08 -23.76
C ASP A 278 15.88 -43.82 -24.15
N ALA A 279 15.21 -44.82 -24.71
CA ALA A 279 13.80 -44.71 -25.11
C ALA A 279 12.86 -44.53 -23.91
N ILE A 280 13.14 -45.21 -22.79
CA ILE A 280 12.40 -45.02 -21.54
C ILE A 280 12.57 -43.59 -21.04
N ALA A 281 13.81 -43.07 -21.01
CA ALA A 281 14.09 -41.71 -20.60
C ALA A 281 13.39 -40.67 -21.50
N ALA A 282 13.35 -40.90 -22.82
CA ALA A 282 12.64 -40.04 -23.76
C ALA A 282 11.11 -40.03 -23.52
N VAL A 283 10.52 -41.18 -23.19
CA VAL A 283 9.09 -41.29 -22.84
C VAL A 283 8.79 -40.58 -21.51
N GLU A 284 9.68 -40.69 -20.52
CA GLU A 284 9.54 -39.97 -19.25
C GLU A 284 9.64 -38.45 -19.44
N ALA A 285 10.59 -37.97 -20.26
CA ALA A 285 10.68 -36.57 -20.64
C ALA A 285 9.41 -36.07 -21.36
N ALA A 286 8.84 -36.89 -22.25
CA ALA A 286 7.57 -36.57 -22.92
C ALA A 286 6.39 -36.48 -21.94
N ARG A 287 6.33 -37.37 -20.94
CA ARG A 287 5.30 -37.30 -19.87
C ARG A 287 5.45 -36.04 -19.03
N ALA A 288 6.68 -35.66 -18.67
CA ALA A 288 6.95 -34.42 -17.95
C ALA A 288 6.53 -33.18 -18.77
N ALA A 289 6.80 -33.17 -20.07
CA ALA A 289 6.37 -32.09 -20.96
C ALA A 289 4.84 -31.98 -21.06
N VAL A 290 4.12 -33.11 -21.11
CA VAL A 290 2.65 -33.13 -21.07
C VAL A 290 2.12 -32.58 -19.74
N ALA A 291 2.71 -32.98 -18.60
CA ALA A 291 2.33 -32.46 -17.29
C ALA A 291 2.56 -30.94 -17.18
N ALA A 292 3.69 -30.43 -17.68
CA ALA A 292 3.97 -28.99 -17.73
C ALA A 292 2.94 -28.23 -18.59
N ALA A 293 2.55 -28.78 -19.74
CA ALA A 293 1.51 -28.19 -20.58
C ALA A 293 0.14 -28.20 -19.89
N GLN A 294 -0.19 -29.26 -19.15
CA GLN A 294 -1.43 -29.35 -18.38
C GLN A 294 -1.48 -28.26 -17.29
N ASN A 295 -0.38 -28.09 -16.53
CA ASN A 295 -0.26 -27.04 -15.51
C ASN A 295 -0.42 -25.65 -16.12
N ALA A 296 0.17 -25.39 -17.29
CA ALA A 296 0.01 -24.11 -17.99
C ALA A 296 -1.45 -23.85 -18.39
N ILE A 297 -2.19 -24.88 -18.83
CA ILE A 297 -3.63 -24.80 -19.15
C ILE A 297 -4.45 -24.50 -17.89
N ASP A 298 -4.15 -25.16 -16.77
CA ASP A 298 -4.88 -24.95 -15.51
C ASP A 298 -4.60 -23.55 -14.94
N ASN A 299 -3.35 -23.08 -15.01
CA ASN A 299 -2.97 -21.69 -14.69
C ASN A 299 -3.74 -20.69 -15.56
N LEU A 300 -3.83 -20.93 -16.88
CA LEU A 300 -4.59 -20.10 -17.82
C LEU A 300 -6.08 -20.05 -17.45
N ARG A 301 -6.69 -21.19 -17.11
CA ARG A 301 -8.10 -21.25 -16.69
C ARG A 301 -8.35 -20.46 -15.41
N GLY A 302 -7.51 -20.65 -14.39
CA GLY A 302 -7.61 -19.89 -13.14
C GLY A 302 -7.46 -18.39 -13.37
N ALA A 303 -6.57 -17.97 -14.26
CA ALA A 303 -6.43 -16.56 -14.62
C ALA A 303 -7.65 -16.00 -15.37
N ILE A 304 -8.30 -16.79 -16.24
CA ILE A 304 -9.54 -16.39 -16.92
C ILE A 304 -10.70 -16.27 -15.93
N GLU A 305 -10.80 -17.19 -14.97
CA GLU A 305 -11.81 -17.14 -13.90
C GLU A 305 -11.60 -15.93 -12.98
N ALA A 306 -10.36 -15.68 -12.55
CA ALA A 306 -10.00 -14.47 -11.80
C ALA A 306 -10.31 -13.20 -12.60
N ALA A 307 -9.96 -13.15 -13.88
CA ALA A 307 -10.30 -12.02 -14.74
C ALA A 307 -11.81 -11.79 -14.79
N ARG A 308 -12.63 -12.85 -14.91
CA ARG A 308 -14.10 -12.75 -14.94
C ARG A 308 -14.70 -12.29 -13.61
N GLY A 309 -14.06 -12.59 -12.48
CA GLY A 309 -14.51 -12.17 -11.15
C GLY A 309 -14.01 -10.78 -10.72
N GLU A 310 -12.89 -10.31 -11.28
CA GLU A 310 -12.17 -9.12 -10.81
C GLU A 310 -12.36 -7.87 -11.68
N PHE A 311 -13.25 -7.85 -12.67
CA PHE A 311 -13.61 -6.58 -13.33
C PHE A 311 -14.48 -5.70 -12.40
N GLU A 312 -13.97 -5.37 -11.21
CA GLU A 312 -14.49 -4.27 -10.43
C GLU A 312 -14.13 -2.97 -11.16
N GLU A 313 -15.14 -2.13 -11.37
CA GLU A 313 -14.90 -0.77 -11.85
C GLU A 313 -14.01 -0.06 -10.84
N PRO A 314 -13.03 0.74 -11.30
CA PRO A 314 -12.23 1.52 -10.37
C PRO A 314 -13.17 2.36 -9.50
N ARG A 315 -12.93 2.36 -8.19
CA ARG A 315 -13.78 3.09 -7.24
C ARG A 315 -13.02 4.29 -6.67
N TRP A 316 -13.74 5.39 -6.64
CA TRP A 316 -13.41 6.62 -5.95
C TRP A 316 -14.48 6.85 -4.90
N GLN A 317 -14.19 7.72 -3.95
CA GLN A 317 -15.18 8.10 -2.94
C GLN A 317 -16.45 8.64 -3.58
N ALA A 318 -17.59 8.22 -3.03
CA ALA A 318 -18.91 8.66 -3.48
C ALA A 318 -19.00 10.17 -3.38
N GLY A 319 -19.68 10.81 -4.32
CA GLY A 319 -19.78 12.25 -4.35
C GLY A 319 -20.69 12.85 -3.25
N PHE A 320 -20.76 14.18 -3.13
CA PHE A 320 -21.44 14.87 -2.01
C PHE A 320 -22.97 14.88 -2.20
N ALA A 321 -23.72 14.28 -1.28
CA ALA A 321 -25.19 14.28 -1.30
C ALA A 321 -25.80 15.62 -0.79
N PRO A 322 -26.98 16.08 -1.29
CA PRO A 322 -27.76 15.48 -2.36
C PRO A 322 -27.07 15.81 -3.68
N GLU A 323 -26.59 14.79 -4.36
CA GLU A 323 -25.84 14.99 -5.57
C GLU A 323 -26.83 15.18 -6.73
N THR A 324 -27.50 16.33 -6.76
CA THR A 324 -28.25 16.83 -7.92
C THR A 324 -27.33 17.71 -8.77
N TRP A 325 -26.11 17.25 -9.04
CA TRP A 325 -25.15 18.01 -9.84
C TRP A 325 -25.01 17.31 -11.19
N ASP A 326 -25.32 18.04 -12.24
CA ASP A 326 -25.45 17.59 -13.63
C ASP A 326 -24.07 17.20 -14.27
N HIS A 327 -23.08 16.76 -13.47
CA HIS A 327 -21.71 16.53 -13.92
C HIS A 327 -21.02 15.29 -13.31
N PRO A 328 -20.08 14.65 -14.04
CA PRO A 328 -19.53 13.31 -13.73
C PRO A 328 -18.72 13.24 -12.44
N ALA A 329 -18.52 12.02 -11.92
CA ALA A 329 -17.72 11.69 -10.75
C ALA A 329 -16.43 12.54 -10.66
N CYS A 330 -16.25 13.25 -9.54
CA CYS A 330 -15.07 14.09 -9.30
C CYS A 330 -13.78 13.30 -9.07
N HIS A 331 -13.89 11.96 -8.98
CA HIS A 331 -12.79 11.01 -8.80
C HIS A 331 -11.89 11.33 -7.60
N ARG A 332 -12.50 11.66 -6.46
CA ARG A 332 -11.78 11.92 -5.20
C ARG A 332 -11.26 10.62 -4.62
N SER A 333 -9.97 10.56 -4.32
CA SER A 333 -9.30 9.35 -3.85
C SER A 333 -8.42 9.64 -2.65
N ALA A 334 -8.47 8.78 -1.64
CA ALA A 334 -7.51 8.74 -0.54
C ALA A 334 -6.05 8.51 -0.99
N ASN A 335 -5.85 7.98 -2.20
CA ASN A 335 -4.53 7.84 -2.81
C ASN A 335 -4.04 9.11 -3.52
N ALA A 336 -4.87 10.16 -3.63
CA ALA A 336 -4.45 11.45 -4.16
C ALA A 336 -3.38 12.10 -3.26
N ALA A 337 -2.46 12.86 -3.84
CA ALA A 337 -1.37 13.47 -3.08
C ALA A 337 -1.83 14.32 -1.88
N PRO A 338 -2.89 15.16 -1.99
CA PRO A 338 -3.42 15.91 -0.84
C PRO A 338 -3.93 15.01 0.29
N ALA A 339 -4.67 13.94 -0.04
CA ALA A 339 -5.19 13.00 0.94
C ALA A 339 -4.08 12.18 1.61
N ARG A 340 -3.08 11.73 0.84
CA ARG A 340 -1.90 11.04 1.38
C ARG A 340 -1.07 11.95 2.30
N ALA A 341 -0.99 13.25 2.01
CA ALA A 341 -0.32 14.21 2.88
C ALA A 341 -1.07 14.41 4.20
N ALA A 342 -2.40 14.55 4.15
CA ALA A 342 -3.23 14.63 5.35
C ALA A 342 -3.16 13.36 6.21
N LEU A 343 -3.18 12.17 5.59
CA LEU A 343 -2.98 10.90 6.30
C LEU A 343 -1.60 10.81 6.96
N ALA A 344 -0.56 11.26 6.26
CA ALA A 344 0.78 11.26 6.81
C ALA A 344 0.91 12.21 8.00
N LEU A 345 0.21 13.35 7.98
CA LEU A 345 0.17 14.30 9.09
C LEU A 345 -0.58 13.72 10.30
N GLU A 346 -1.76 13.14 10.09
CA GLU A 346 -2.55 12.46 11.13
C GLU A 346 -1.73 11.36 11.83
N ALA A 347 -1.00 10.56 11.06
CA ALA A 347 -0.18 9.48 11.59
C ALA A 347 1.12 9.96 12.27
N ALA A 348 1.55 11.21 12.05
CA ALA A 348 2.85 11.70 12.51
C ALA A 348 2.87 12.08 14.00
N ASP A 349 1.74 12.55 14.54
CA ASP A 349 1.67 13.02 15.93
C ASP A 349 0.33 12.64 16.59
N PRO A 350 0.32 11.69 17.56
CA PRO A 350 -0.90 11.28 18.26
C PRO A 350 -1.48 12.38 19.17
N ARG A 351 -0.77 13.50 19.35
CA ARG A 351 -1.23 14.66 20.14
C ARG A 351 -1.97 15.71 19.31
N THR A 352 -2.09 15.50 18.01
CA THR A 352 -2.92 16.32 17.12
C THR A 352 -3.87 15.42 16.35
N SER A 353 -4.88 16.02 15.72
CA SER A 353 -5.73 15.32 14.75
C SER A 353 -5.81 16.10 13.44
N VAL A 354 -6.32 15.47 12.39
CA VAL A 354 -6.49 16.10 11.07
C VAL A 354 -7.94 15.94 10.62
N THR A 355 -8.56 17.05 10.26
CA THR A 355 -9.80 17.09 9.50
C THR A 355 -9.48 17.46 8.06
N PHE A 356 -9.66 16.52 7.14
CA PHE A 356 -9.35 16.75 5.73
C PHE A 356 -10.61 16.84 4.86
N VAL A 357 -10.83 18.00 4.24
CA VAL A 357 -11.95 18.26 3.34
C VAL A 357 -11.47 18.25 1.90
N HIS A 358 -11.89 17.23 1.14
CA HIS A 358 -11.47 17.06 -0.24
C HIS A 358 -12.54 17.55 -1.23
N LEU A 359 -12.25 18.65 -1.94
CA LEU A 359 -13.19 19.30 -2.87
C LEU A 359 -12.72 19.34 -4.32
N ALA A 360 -11.45 19.01 -4.59
CA ALA A 360 -10.93 18.85 -5.94
C ALA A 360 -11.83 17.96 -6.82
N CYS A 361 -11.90 18.28 -8.10
CA CYS A 361 -12.79 17.61 -9.04
C CYS A 361 -12.15 17.43 -10.40
N SER A 362 -12.23 16.22 -10.92
CA SER A 362 -11.81 15.91 -12.29
C SER A 362 -12.43 16.82 -13.34
N GLY A 363 -11.57 17.37 -14.19
CA GLY A 363 -11.97 18.32 -15.23
C GLY A 363 -12.18 19.76 -14.76
N ALA A 364 -11.89 20.07 -13.48
CA ALA A 364 -11.96 21.43 -12.98
C ALA A 364 -11.06 22.39 -13.77
N GLN A 365 -11.55 23.60 -13.99
CA GLN A 365 -10.80 24.70 -14.60
C GLN A 365 -10.66 25.85 -13.59
N MET A 366 -9.75 26.79 -13.86
CA MET A 366 -9.57 27.96 -13.00
C MET A 366 -10.85 28.80 -12.94
N GLU A 367 -11.39 29.16 -14.10
CA GLU A 367 -12.60 29.98 -14.23
C GLU A 367 -13.54 29.38 -15.28
N GLY A 368 -14.84 29.37 -14.98
CA GLY A 368 -15.87 28.84 -15.88
C GLY A 368 -15.69 27.35 -16.22
N GLY A 369 -16.46 26.86 -17.19
CA GLY A 369 -16.38 25.46 -17.59
C GLY A 369 -16.85 24.48 -16.52
N ARG A 370 -16.24 23.29 -16.45
CA ARG A 370 -16.65 22.21 -15.54
C ARG A 370 -16.03 22.42 -14.16
N ALA A 371 -16.86 22.31 -13.11
CA ALA A 371 -16.44 22.33 -11.70
C ALA A 371 -15.36 23.39 -11.37
N PRO A 372 -15.58 24.67 -11.77
CA PRO A 372 -14.58 25.72 -11.59
C PRO A 372 -14.19 25.88 -10.12
N VAL A 373 -12.99 26.42 -9.87
CA VAL A 373 -12.48 26.56 -8.49
C VAL A 373 -13.41 27.41 -7.63
N GLU A 374 -14.09 28.43 -8.19
CA GLU A 374 -15.06 29.24 -7.44
C GLU A 374 -16.22 28.39 -6.89
N GLU A 375 -16.65 27.37 -7.63
CA GLU A 375 -17.67 26.44 -7.17
C GLU A 375 -17.16 25.56 -6.02
N GLN A 376 -15.92 25.09 -6.11
CA GLN A 376 -15.30 24.32 -5.02
C GLN A 376 -15.17 25.15 -3.74
N ILE A 377 -14.77 26.43 -3.86
CA ILE A 377 -14.68 27.37 -2.74
C ILE A 377 -16.07 27.57 -2.11
N ARG A 378 -17.12 27.77 -2.93
CA ARG A 378 -18.49 27.90 -2.44
C ARG A 378 -18.95 26.67 -1.66
N TRP A 379 -18.52 25.47 -2.05
CA TRP A 379 -18.80 24.24 -1.28
C TRP A 379 -18.01 24.20 0.02
N ALA A 380 -16.76 24.66 0.03
CA ALA A 380 -15.98 24.80 1.25
C ALA A 380 -16.70 25.71 2.25
N ASP A 381 -17.18 26.88 1.81
CA ASP A 381 -17.94 27.81 2.67
C ASP A 381 -19.18 27.16 3.29
N GLN A 382 -19.89 26.31 2.53
CA GLN A 382 -21.09 25.61 3.01
C GLN A 382 -20.78 24.51 4.03
N LEU A 383 -19.71 23.75 3.81
CA LEU A 383 -19.33 22.61 4.64
C LEU A 383 -18.58 23.05 5.91
N ILE A 384 -17.65 23.98 5.75
CA ILE A 384 -16.72 24.45 6.78
C ILE A 384 -17.34 25.56 7.61
N GLY A 385 -18.17 26.44 7.03
CA GLY A 385 -18.71 27.61 7.73
C GLY A 385 -17.60 28.45 8.40
N ASP A 386 -17.77 28.78 9.68
CA ASP A 386 -16.88 29.72 10.37
C ASP A 386 -15.59 29.12 10.96
N ARG A 387 -15.30 27.83 10.72
CA ARG A 387 -14.06 27.23 11.23
C ARG A 387 -12.87 27.69 10.40
N GLU A 388 -11.81 28.11 11.07
CA GLU A 388 -10.57 28.54 10.41
C GLU A 388 -9.93 27.36 9.67
N ILE A 389 -9.50 27.62 8.43
CA ILE A 389 -8.78 26.66 7.60
C ILE A 389 -7.29 26.86 7.87
N ASP A 390 -6.60 25.82 8.35
CA ASP A 390 -5.18 25.88 8.65
C ASP A 390 -4.31 25.76 7.38
N ALA A 391 -4.78 25.00 6.39
CA ALA A 391 -4.06 24.84 5.13
C ALA A 391 -5.00 24.64 3.94
N VAL A 392 -4.64 25.27 2.82
CA VAL A 392 -5.25 25.04 1.52
C VAL A 392 -4.24 24.41 0.58
N LEU A 393 -4.63 23.30 -0.04
CA LEU A 393 -3.88 22.62 -1.10
C LEU A 393 -4.62 22.86 -2.43
N LEU A 394 -3.91 23.34 -3.45
CA LEU A 394 -4.50 23.66 -4.75
C LEU A 394 -3.61 23.16 -5.89
N SER A 395 -4.19 22.38 -6.81
CA SER A 395 -3.60 22.06 -8.11
C SER A 395 -4.63 22.30 -9.21
N ILE A 396 -4.40 23.29 -10.05
CA ILE A 396 -5.31 23.68 -11.13
C ILE A 396 -4.50 24.23 -12.31
N GLY A 397 -5.07 24.21 -13.51
CA GLY A 397 -4.48 24.82 -14.71
C GLY A 397 -4.20 23.84 -15.85
N GLY A 398 -4.14 22.53 -15.58
CA GLY A 398 -3.89 21.53 -16.62
C GLY A 398 -4.99 21.49 -17.68
N ASN A 399 -6.24 21.59 -17.24
CA ASN A 399 -7.40 21.63 -18.14
C ASN A 399 -7.48 22.97 -18.89
N ASP A 400 -7.14 24.07 -18.23
CA ASP A 400 -7.08 25.41 -18.85
C ASP A 400 -6.03 25.50 -19.96
N ALA A 401 -4.93 24.77 -19.82
CA ALA A 401 -3.88 24.66 -20.82
C ALA A 401 -4.22 23.67 -21.97
N GLY A 402 -5.33 22.94 -21.89
CA GLY A 402 -5.67 21.89 -22.85
C GLY A 402 -4.70 20.70 -22.80
N PHE A 403 -4.11 20.41 -21.63
CA PHE A 403 -3.06 19.40 -21.50
C PHE A 403 -3.49 18.00 -21.97
N ALA A 404 -4.74 17.62 -21.73
CA ALA A 404 -5.28 16.33 -22.19
C ALA A 404 -5.28 16.21 -23.72
N ASP A 405 -5.63 17.28 -24.43
CA ASP A 405 -5.62 17.31 -25.90
C ASP A 405 -4.20 17.19 -26.44
N LEU A 406 -3.23 17.87 -25.80
CA LEU A 406 -1.81 17.75 -26.13
C LEU A 406 -1.31 16.32 -25.90
N ALA A 407 -1.58 15.74 -24.73
CA ALA A 407 -1.15 14.39 -24.39
C ALA A 407 -1.75 13.35 -25.36
N PHE A 408 -3.05 13.46 -25.68
CA PHE A 408 -3.71 12.58 -26.63
C PHE A 408 -3.13 12.75 -28.04
N GLY A 409 -2.93 13.99 -28.49
CA GLY A 409 -2.30 14.29 -29.77
C GLY A 409 -0.92 13.64 -29.92
N CYS A 410 -0.07 13.76 -28.90
CA CYS A 410 1.24 13.13 -28.86
C CYS A 410 1.20 11.60 -28.79
N ALA A 411 0.18 11.01 -28.18
CA ALA A 411 0.05 9.55 -28.07
C ALA A 411 -0.36 8.89 -29.40
N VAL A 412 -0.99 9.64 -30.31
CA VAL A 412 -1.52 9.10 -31.58
C VAL A 412 -0.77 9.58 -32.83
N GLN A 413 0.23 10.47 -32.68
CA GLN A 413 1.02 11.01 -33.79
C GLN A 413 2.52 10.68 -33.62
N GLU A 414 3.17 10.25 -34.71
CA GLU A 414 4.63 10.14 -34.82
C GLU A 414 5.15 10.94 -36.03
N PRO A 415 6.10 11.89 -35.85
CA PRO A 415 6.65 12.36 -34.57
C PRO A 415 5.64 13.19 -33.77
N CYS A 416 5.76 13.18 -32.43
CA CYS A 416 4.91 13.95 -31.51
C CYS A 416 5.31 15.44 -31.40
N PHE A 417 6.14 15.92 -32.34
CA PHE A 417 6.58 17.30 -32.47
C PHE A 417 6.56 17.68 -33.96
N VAL A 418 6.42 18.97 -34.23
CA VAL A 418 6.58 19.52 -35.57
C VAL A 418 8.01 20.06 -35.64
N ASP A 419 8.82 19.58 -36.58
CA ASP A 419 10.08 20.23 -36.91
C ASP A 419 9.75 21.56 -37.63
N ASP A 420 10.16 22.69 -37.04
CA ASP A 420 10.01 24.04 -37.61
C ASP A 420 10.84 24.26 -38.88
#